data_AF-A0A9E2YXI5-F1
#
_entry.id   AF-A0A9E2YXI5-F1
#
_cell.length_a   1.000
_cell.length_b   1.000
_cell.length_c   1.000
_cell.angle_alpha   90.00
_cell.angle_beta   90.00
_cell.angle_gamma   90.00
#
_symmetry.space_group_name_H-M   'P 1'
#
loop_
_entity.id
_entity.type
_entity.pdbx_description
1 polymer ?
#
loop_
_entity_poly.entity_id
_entity_poly.type
_entity_poly.pdbx_seq_one_letter_code
_entity_poly.pdbx_strand_id
1 'polypeptide(L)' 'MKQKEARILITREWERWLQTQSIDPCNATGRDTLKFFFELQDRKSDLLDFQSRGRDKWHIINGWLLREQHCVTH' A
#
# COMPACT_ATOMS: atom_id res chain seq x y z
N MET A 1 12.06 -3.90 9.29
CA MET A 1 12.45 -3.38 7.95
C MET A 1 12.61 -1.85 7.92
N LYS A 2 13.44 -1.25 7.03
CA LYS A 2 13.48 0.23 6.85
C LYS A 2 12.28 0.71 6.01
N GLN A 3 11.82 1.95 6.24
CA GLN A 3 10.68 2.51 5.49
C GLN A 3 10.85 2.50 3.97
N LYS A 4 12.07 2.72 3.45
CA LYS A 4 12.33 2.71 2.00
C LYS A 4 12.12 1.32 1.39
N GLU A 5 12.59 0.28 2.07
CA GLU A 5 12.40 -1.11 1.65
C GLU A 5 10.92 -1.51 1.75
N ALA A 6 10.27 -1.12 2.86
CA ALA A 6 8.86 -1.36 3.09
C ALA A 6 7.99 -0.71 2.00
N ARG A 7 8.29 0.53 1.62
CA ARG A 7 7.61 1.21 0.52
C ARG A 7 7.68 0.40 -0.77
N ILE A 8 8.87 -0.06 -1.17
CA ILE A 8 9.04 -0.85 -2.41
C ILE A 8 8.22 -2.14 -2.35
N LEU A 9 8.28 -2.86 -1.24
CA LEU A 9 7.57 -4.13 -1.09
C LEU A 9 6.05 -3.95 -1.00
N ILE A 10 5.59 -2.92 -0.29
CA ILE A 10 4.17 -2.58 -0.18
C ILE A 10 3.62 -2.13 -1.53
N THR A 11 4.32 -1.30 -2.31
CA THR A 11 3.88 -0.92 -3.66
C THR A 11 3.76 -2.14 -4.58
N ARG A 12 4.76 -3.04 -4.58
CA ARG A 12 4.70 -4.27 -5.40
C ARG A 12 3.60 -5.23 -4.99
N GLU A 13 3.31 -5.31 -3.69
CA GLU A 13 2.21 -6.13 -3.21
C GLU A 13 0.86 -5.48 -3.52
N TRP A 14 0.77 -4.16 -3.44
CA TRP A 14 -0.40 -3.40 -3.85
C TRP A 14 -0.73 -3.61 -5.33
N GLU A 15 0.26 -3.50 -6.22
CA GLU A 15 0.05 -3.77 -7.66
C GLU A 15 -0.43 -5.20 -7.91
N ARG A 16 0.14 -6.19 -7.21
CA ARG A 16 -0.32 -7.59 -7.29
C ARG A 16 -1.73 -7.76 -6.75
N TRP A 17 -2.06 -7.12 -5.64
CA TRP A 17 -3.38 -7.17 -5.04
C TRP A 17 -4.43 -6.52 -5.96
N LEU A 18 -4.12 -5.38 -6.58
CA LEU A 18 -4.99 -4.77 -7.58
C LEU A 18 -5.28 -5.70 -8.75
N GLN A 19 -4.26 -6.42 -9.25
CA GLN A 19 -4.46 -7.44 -10.29
C GLN A 19 -5.38 -8.57 -9.81
N THR A 20 -5.27 -9.03 -8.57
CA THR A 20 -6.17 -10.08 -8.05
C THR A 20 -7.61 -9.60 -7.91
N GLN A 21 -7.81 -8.32 -7.57
CA GLN A 21 -9.12 -7.70 -7.49
C GLN A 21 -9.66 -7.25 -8.86
N SER A 22 -8.88 -7.37 -9.94
CA SER A 22 -9.20 -6.82 -11.26
C SER A 22 -9.48 -5.31 -11.24
N ILE A 23 -8.78 -4.59 -10.37
CA ILE A 23 -8.89 -3.13 -10.22
C ILE A 23 -7.76 -2.48 -11.03
N ASP A 24 -8.12 -1.53 -11.89
CA ASP A 24 -7.13 -0.73 -12.59
C ASP A 24 -6.39 0.20 -11.59
N PRO A 25 -5.05 0.22 -11.57
CA PRO A 25 -4.28 1.05 -10.64
C PRO A 25 -4.59 2.54 -10.70
N CYS A 26 -5.00 3.06 -11.86
CA CYS A 26 -5.39 4.45 -12.04
C CYS A 26 -6.84 4.73 -11.60
N ASN A 27 -7.65 3.70 -11.38
CA ASN A 27 -8.98 3.79 -10.80
C ASN A 27 -9.04 3.34 -9.33
N ALA A 28 -7.92 2.92 -8.76
CA ALA A 28 -7.89 2.51 -7.36
C ALA A 28 -8.23 3.70 -6.46
N THR A 29 -9.04 3.44 -5.43
CA THR A 29 -9.54 4.48 -4.53
C THR A 29 -8.94 4.35 -3.13
N GLY A 30 -9.18 5.37 -2.30
CA GLY A 30 -8.85 5.30 -0.87
C GLY A 30 -9.57 4.16 -0.13
N ARG A 31 -10.73 3.70 -0.61
CA ARG A 31 -11.43 2.53 -0.06
C ARG A 31 -10.68 1.24 -0.36
N ASP A 32 -10.13 1.10 -1.57
CA ASP A 32 -9.33 -0.07 -1.96
C ASP A 32 -8.02 -0.11 -1.18
N THR A 33 -7.40 1.05 -0.99
CA THR A 33 -6.21 1.23 -0.16
C THR A 33 -6.47 0.76 1.28
N LEU A 34 -7.64 1.11 1.84
CA LEU A 34 -8.06 0.70 3.18
C LEU A 34 -8.30 -0.81 3.27
N LYS A 35 -8.97 -1.40 2.28
CA LYS A 35 -9.21 -2.85 2.22
C LYS A 35 -7.89 -3.62 2.19
N PHE A 36 -6.97 -3.23 1.33
CA PHE A 36 -5.63 -3.80 1.26
C PHE A 36 -4.88 -3.70 2.61
N PHE A 37 -4.93 -2.54 3.27
CA PHE A 37 -4.29 -2.39 4.57
C PHE A 37 -4.86 -3.34 5.64
N PHE A 38 -6.18 -3.52 5.68
CA PHE A 38 -6.80 -4.49 6.59
C PHE A 38 -6.39 -5.92 6.26
N GLU A 39 -6.30 -6.29 4.98
CA GLU A 39 -5.81 -7.62 4.59
C GLU A 39 -4.34 -7.84 5.00
N LEU A 40 -3.49 -6.81 4.92
CA LEU A 40 -2.12 -6.88 5.44
C LEU A 40 -2.08 -7.11 6.96
N GLN A 41 -3.01 -6.50 7.70
CA GLN A 41 -3.11 -6.66 9.15
C GLN A 41 -3.63 -8.05 9.53
N ASP A 42 -4.69 -8.51 8.87
CA ASP A 42 -5.32 -9.81 9.11
C ASP A 42 -4.31 -10.95 8.91
N ARG A 43 -3.57 -10.91 7.81
CA ARG A 43 -2.52 -11.91 7.51
C ARG A 43 -1.23 -11.73 8.31
N LYS A 44 -1.18 -10.76 9.25
CA LYS A 44 0.01 -10.38 10.04
C LYS A 44 1.26 -10.24 9.17
N SER A 45 1.12 -9.54 8.04
CA SER A 45 2.17 -9.46 7.03
C SER A 45 3.41 -8.76 7.57
N ASP A 46 4.59 -9.33 7.31
CA ASP A 46 5.89 -8.70 7.60
C ASP A 46 6.06 -7.33 6.90
N LEU A 47 5.25 -7.07 5.87
CA LEU A 47 5.16 -5.77 5.20
C LEU A 47 4.75 -4.65 6.16
N LEU A 48 4.08 -4.95 7.27
CA LEU A 48 3.73 -3.99 8.30
C LEU A 48 4.81 -3.86 9.39
N ASP A 49 5.88 -4.66 9.40
CA ASP A 49 6.94 -4.65 10.42
C ASP A 49 8.07 -3.64 10.14
N PHE A 50 7.72 -2.51 9.52
CA PHE A 50 8.68 -1.42 9.31
C PHE A 50 8.67 -0.41 10.45
N GLN A 51 9.80 0.25 10.63
CA GLN A 51 9.96 1.29 11.65
C GLN A 51 9.07 2.51 11.34
N SER A 52 7.92 2.63 12.00
CA SER A 52 6.99 3.75 11.80
C SER A 52 7.38 5.03 12.55
N ARG A 53 8.40 4.97 13.43
CA ARG A 53 8.94 6.10 14.22
C ARG A 53 7.85 6.91 14.93
N GLY A 54 6.87 6.21 15.53
CA GLY A 54 5.77 6.84 16.27
C GLY A 54 4.63 7.39 15.40
N ARG A 55 4.72 7.30 14.06
CA ARG A 55 3.58 7.56 13.17
C ARG A 55 2.75 6.30 13.00
N ASP A 56 1.47 6.54 12.76
CA ASP A 56 0.52 5.49 12.39
C ASP A 56 0.90 4.87 11.03
N LYS A 57 0.90 3.53 10.97
CA LYS A 57 1.33 2.79 9.76
C LYS A 57 0.35 2.96 8.62
N TRP A 58 -0.94 3.11 8.91
CA TRP A 58 -1.96 3.38 7.92
C TRP A 58 -1.69 4.72 7.23
N HIS A 59 -1.46 5.81 7.99
CA HIS A 59 -1.14 7.11 7.40
C HIS A 59 0.09 7.09 6.49
N ILE A 60 1.11 6.30 6.85
CA ILE A 60 2.32 6.14 6.04
C ILE A 60 1.99 5.42 4.73
N ILE A 61 1.31 4.27 4.80
CA ILE A 61 0.97 3.44 3.63
C ILE A 61 0.00 4.18 2.70
N ASN A 62 -1.05 4.79 3.25
CA ASN A 62 -2.00 5.60 2.49
C ASN A 62 -1.28 6.74 1.76
N GLY A 63 -0.35 7.43 2.42
CA GLY A 63 0.46 8.48 1.78
C GLY A 63 1.39 7.97 0.68
N TRP A 64 1.87 6.73 0.76
CA TRP A 64 2.64 6.10 -0.31
C TRP A 64 1.75 5.75 -1.49
N LEU A 65 0.66 5.02 -1.25
CA LEU A 65 -0.21 4.52 -2.31
C LEU A 65 -0.99 5.64 -3.00
N LEU A 66 -1.38 6.71 -2.30
CA LEU A 66 -2.01 7.89 -2.92
C LEU A 66 -1.10 8.56 -3.96
N ARG A 67 0.22 8.52 -3.78
CA ARG A 67 1.16 9.08 -4.77
C ARG A 67 1.34 8.19 -5.99
N GLU A 68 1.15 6.88 -5.85
CA GLU A 68 1.26 5.91 -6.93
C GLU A 68 -0.06 5.78 -7.73
N GLN A 69 -1.20 6.16 -7.14
CA GLN A 69 -2.53 6.20 -7.80
C GLN A 69 -2.64 7.29 -8.87
N HIS A 70 -1.72 8.26 -8.90
CA HIS A 70 -1.69 9.26 -9.95
C HIS A 70 -0.98 8.67 -11.16
N CYS A 71 -1.77 8.07 -12.05
CA CYS A 71 -1.39 7.75 -13.43
C CYS A 71 -0.47 8.87 -13.95
N VAL A 72 0.79 8.53 -14.26
CA VAL A 72 1.67 9.46 -14.97
C VAL A 72 1.02 9.63 -16.34
N THR A 73 0.35 10.77 -16.55
CA THR A 73 -0.11 11.18 -17.87
C THR A 73 1.13 11.24 -18.76
N HIS A 74 1.23 10.29 -19.68
CA HIS A 74 2.30 10.20 -20.66
C HIS A 74 2.23 11.35 -21.68
#